data_AF-A0A928GLU0-F1
#
_entry.id   AF-A0A928GLU0-F1
#
_cell.length_a   1.000
_cell.length_b   1.000
_cell.length_c   1.000
_cell.angle_alpha   90.00
_cell.angle_beta   90.00
_cell.angle_gamma   90.00
#
_symmetry.space_group_name_H-M   'P 1'
#
loop_
_entity.id
_entity.type
_entity.pdbx_description
1 polymer ?
#
loop_
_entity_poly.entity_id
_entity_poly.type
_entity_poly.pdbx_seq_one_letter_code
_entity_poly.pdbx_strand_id
1 'polypeptide(L)'
;MEKEFVVRILVATLLGALIGLDREYRTKAAGFRTHCMVALGSALFMIVSAYGFKDVMAAGPLENIRLDVSRIAAQVVTGIGFIGAGAIIIQKKMVRGLTTAAGLWVTSAIGLACGAGMYLLATVTALLVLLCYEGFNMFLHKIRGKGDEEEMHKDEE
;
A
#
# COMPACT_ATOMS: atom_id res chain seq x y z
N MET A 1 -5.20 24.88 -7.41
CA MET A 1 -5.93 23.82 -6.70
C MET A 1 -5.93 22.52 -7.50
N GLU A 2 -6.52 22.49 -8.70
CA GLU A 2 -6.57 21.25 -9.51
C GLU A 2 -5.19 20.69 -9.89
N LYS A 3 -4.23 21.55 -10.28
CA LYS A 3 -2.84 21.13 -10.58
C LYS A 3 -2.17 20.44 -9.39
N GLU A 4 -2.47 20.86 -8.17
CA GLU A 4 -1.93 20.25 -6.96
C GLU A 4 -2.51 18.84 -6.74
N PHE A 5 -3.79 18.63 -7.03
CA PHE A 5 -4.44 17.32 -6.96
C PHE A 5 -3.86 16.35 -7.99
N VAL A 6 -3.58 16.82 -9.20
CA VAL A 6 -2.87 16.01 -10.22
C VAL A 6 -1.50 15.58 -9.69
N VAL A 7 -0.73 16.48 -9.08
CA VAL A 7 0.57 16.13 -8.48
C VAL A 7 0.42 15.11 -7.36
N ARG A 8 -0.58 15.26 -6.48
CA ARG A 8 -0.85 14.27 -5.41
C ARG A 8 -1.11 12.87 -5.96
N ILE A 9 -1.93 12.77 -7.02
CA ILE A 9 -2.25 11.51 -7.69
C ILE A 9 -1.01 10.92 -8.38
N LEU A 10 -0.21 11.75 -9.05
CA LEU A 10 1.02 11.29 -9.71
C LEU A 10 2.03 10.76 -8.69
N VAL A 11 2.25 11.48 -7.58
CA VAL A 11 3.14 11.01 -6.50
C VAL A 11 2.63 9.71 -5.89
N ALA A 12 1.33 9.60 -5.62
CA ALA A 12 0.73 8.35 -5.13
C ALA A 12 0.98 7.18 -6.10
N THR A 13 0.75 7.42 -7.39
CA THR A 13 0.94 6.43 -8.45
C THR A 13 2.40 6.00 -8.55
N LEU A 14 3.34 6.95 -8.45
CA LEU A 14 4.78 6.66 -8.46
C LEU A 14 5.22 5.83 -7.25
N LEU A 15 4.76 6.15 -6.05
CA LEU A 15 5.07 5.36 -4.86
C LEU A 15 4.46 3.95 -4.95
N GLY A 16 3.22 3.83 -5.41
CA GLY A 16 2.58 2.53 -5.68
C GLY A 16 3.32 1.74 -6.76
N ALA A 17 3.78 2.41 -7.81
CA ALA A 17 4.58 1.82 -8.89
C ALA A 17 5.88 1.23 -8.36
N LEU A 18 6.62 1.96 -7.52
CA LEU A 18 7.88 1.47 -6.91
C LEU A 18 7.66 0.19 -6.10
N ILE A 19 6.61 0.14 -5.28
CA ILE A 19 6.23 -1.07 -4.54
C ILE A 19 5.87 -2.20 -5.53
N GLY A 20 5.04 -1.89 -6.52
CA GLY A 20 4.59 -2.86 -7.51
C GLY A 20 5.71 -3.44 -8.38
N LEU A 21 6.77 -2.67 -8.67
CA LEU A 21 7.95 -3.13 -9.42
C LEU A 21 8.69 -4.23 -8.65
N ASP A 22 8.95 -4.05 -7.35
CA ASP A 22 9.58 -5.10 -6.52
C ASP A 22 8.71 -6.37 -6.51
N ARG A 23 7.38 -6.20 -6.41
CA ARG A 23 6.44 -7.33 -6.42
C ARG A 23 6.42 -8.07 -7.75
N GLU A 24 6.44 -7.36 -8.86
CA GLU A 24 6.47 -7.95 -10.20
C GLU A 24 7.80 -8.64 -10.48
N TYR A 25 8.91 -8.03 -10.08
CA TYR A 25 10.25 -8.64 -10.17
C TYR A 25 10.32 -9.97 -9.39
N ARG A 26 9.63 -10.08 -8.25
CA ARG A 26 9.56 -11.31 -7.45
C ARG A 26 8.41 -12.25 -7.87
N THR A 27 7.82 -12.04 -9.04
CA THR A 27 6.75 -12.85 -9.65
C THR A 27 5.56 -13.08 -8.70
N LYS A 28 5.11 -12.02 -8.01
CA LYS A 28 3.99 -12.08 -7.06
C LYS A 28 2.66 -11.83 -7.78
N ALA A 29 1.58 -12.35 -7.21
CA ALA A 29 0.24 -12.33 -7.82
C ALA A 29 -0.30 -10.92 -8.11
N ALA A 30 0.01 -9.93 -7.27
CA ALA A 30 -0.23 -8.52 -7.57
C ALA A 30 1.12 -7.83 -7.81
N GLY A 31 1.28 -7.26 -9.00
CA GLY A 31 2.50 -6.60 -9.48
C GLY A 31 2.30 -5.11 -9.73
N PHE A 32 3.03 -4.55 -10.69
CA PHE A 32 3.09 -3.12 -10.98
C PHE A 32 1.71 -2.49 -11.18
N ARG A 33 0.94 -3.03 -12.12
CA ARG A 33 -0.36 -2.47 -12.52
C ARG A 33 -1.33 -2.40 -11.36
N THR A 34 -1.37 -3.45 -10.52
CA THR A 34 -2.28 -3.51 -9.38
C THR A 34 -1.94 -2.46 -8.33
N HIS A 35 -0.67 -2.36 -7.93
CA HIS A 35 -0.25 -1.37 -6.93
C HIS A 35 -0.39 0.08 -7.43
N CYS A 36 -0.13 0.34 -8.73
CA CYS A 36 -0.39 1.64 -9.35
C CYS A 36 -1.86 2.04 -9.25
N MET A 37 -2.78 1.16 -9.68
CA MET A 37 -4.22 1.45 -9.67
C MET A 37 -4.77 1.64 -8.27
N VAL A 38 -4.30 0.84 -7.30
CA VAL A 38 -4.71 0.96 -5.89
C VAL A 38 -4.26 2.29 -5.29
N ALA A 39 -3.00 2.68 -5.47
CA ALA A 39 -2.50 3.95 -4.93
C ALA A 39 -3.17 5.16 -5.60
N LEU A 40 -3.31 5.13 -6.94
CA LEU A 40 -3.98 6.15 -7.74
C LEU A 40 -5.43 6.35 -7.31
N GLY A 41 -6.21 5.26 -7.26
CA GLY A 41 -7.62 5.32 -6.89
C GLY A 41 -7.82 5.80 -5.46
N SER A 42 -6.97 5.35 -4.53
CA SER A 42 -7.02 5.77 -3.13
C SER A 42 -6.73 7.27 -2.98
N ALA A 43 -5.73 7.80 -3.69
CA ALA A 43 -5.45 9.23 -3.70
C ALA A 43 -6.62 10.05 -4.25
N LEU A 44 -7.24 9.60 -5.34
CA LEU A 44 -8.41 10.23 -5.91
C LEU A 44 -9.58 10.23 -4.93
N PHE A 45 -9.89 9.09 -4.30
CA PHE A 45 -10.98 9.01 -3.32
C PHE A 45 -10.75 9.94 -2.12
N MET A 46 -9.52 10.06 -1.62
CA MET A 46 -9.21 11.02 -0.56
C MET A 46 -9.43 12.47 -1.01
N ILE A 47 -8.97 12.83 -2.21
CA ILE A 47 -9.14 14.19 -2.75
C ILE A 47 -10.62 14.52 -2.92
N VAL A 48 -11.40 13.61 -3.52
CA VAL A 48 -12.84 13.76 -3.67
C VAL A 48 -13.52 13.88 -2.31
N SER A 49 -13.11 13.09 -1.33
CA SER A 49 -13.66 13.16 0.03
C SER A 49 -13.37 14.48 0.73
N ALA A 50 -12.17 15.03 0.56
CA ALA A 50 -11.74 16.24 1.24
C ALA A 50 -12.24 17.52 0.55
N TYR A 51 -12.41 17.49 -0.77
CA TYR A 51 -12.58 18.71 -1.56
C TYR A 51 -13.74 18.67 -2.56
N GLY A 52 -14.36 17.51 -2.83
CA GLY A 52 -15.41 17.36 -3.83
C GLY A 52 -16.78 17.92 -3.44
N PHE A 53 -16.98 18.27 -2.16
CA PHE A 53 -18.28 18.73 -1.62
C PHE A 53 -18.27 20.18 -1.13
N LYS A 54 -17.28 20.97 -1.54
CA LYS A 54 -17.13 22.38 -1.09
C LYS A 54 -18.35 23.25 -1.45
N ASP A 55 -18.92 23.05 -2.64
CA ASP A 55 -20.07 23.85 -3.11
C ASP A 55 -21.34 23.56 -2.30
N VAL A 56 -21.49 22.34 -1.79
CA VAL A 56 -22.59 21.94 -0.89
C VAL A 56 -22.48 22.64 0.46
N MET A 57 -21.26 22.91 0.94
CA MET A 57 -21.05 23.70 2.15
C MET A 57 -21.31 25.20 1.95
N ALA A 58 -21.12 25.71 0.72
CA ALA A 58 -21.32 27.11 0.39
C ALA A 58 -22.79 27.48 0.17
N ALA A 59 -23.67 26.49 -0.06
CA ALA A 59 -25.06 26.68 -0.47
C ALA A 59 -26.07 27.04 0.64
N GLY A 60 -25.64 27.29 1.89
CA GLY A 60 -26.51 27.87 2.92
C GLY A 60 -26.11 27.57 4.37
N PRO A 61 -26.75 28.22 5.35
CA PRO A 61 -26.49 28.03 6.78
C PRO A 61 -27.10 26.71 7.26
N LEU A 62 -26.58 25.60 6.79
CA LEU A 62 -26.83 24.30 7.36
C LEU A 62 -25.85 24.17 8.55
N GLU A 63 -26.20 24.84 9.65
CA GLU A 63 -25.44 24.96 10.91
C GLU A 63 -24.97 23.61 11.50
N ASN A 64 -25.45 22.48 10.96
CA ASN A 64 -25.19 21.13 11.43
C ASN A 64 -24.57 20.17 10.38
N ILE A 65 -24.22 20.61 9.17
CA ILE A 65 -23.53 19.72 8.20
C ILE A 65 -22.02 19.80 8.42
N ARG A 66 -21.50 18.86 9.21
CA ARG A 66 -20.07 18.56 9.26
C ARG A 66 -19.73 17.57 8.15
N LEU A 67 -18.93 17.99 7.17
CA LEU A 67 -18.34 17.07 6.21
C LEU A 67 -17.37 16.13 6.93
N ASP A 68 -17.70 14.85 6.94
CA ASP A 68 -16.85 13.81 7.49
C ASP A 68 -15.94 13.23 6.40
N VAL A 69 -14.77 13.84 6.24
CA VAL A 69 -13.72 13.42 5.30
C VAL A 69 -13.21 11.99 5.62
N SER A 70 -13.38 11.53 6.86
CA SER A 70 -12.92 10.20 7.26
C SER A 70 -13.78 9.07 6.67
N ARG A 71 -15.04 9.36 6.30
CA ARG A 71 -15.99 8.33 5.86
C ARG A 71 -15.59 7.65 4.55
N ILE A 72 -15.29 8.41 3.49
CA ILE A 72 -14.87 7.81 2.21
C ILE A 72 -13.49 7.16 2.37
N ALA A 73 -12.58 7.78 3.12
CA ALA A 73 -11.27 7.19 3.42
C ALA A 73 -11.39 5.83 4.13
N ALA A 74 -12.28 5.71 5.11
CA ALA A 74 -12.57 4.46 5.80
C ALA A 74 -13.15 3.39 4.85
N GLN A 75 -14.02 3.78 3.91
CA GLN A 75 -14.55 2.84 2.92
C GLN A 75 -13.49 2.31 1.95
N VAL A 76 -12.45 3.09 1.64
CA VAL A 76 -11.30 2.60 0.86
C VAL A 76 -10.58 1.48 1.61
N VAL A 77 -10.35 1.65 2.91
CA VAL A 77 -9.70 0.61 3.75
C VAL A 77 -10.52 -0.67 3.77
N THR A 78 -11.84 -0.56 3.96
CA THR A 78 -12.76 -1.71 3.93
C THR A 78 -12.79 -2.39 2.57
N GLY A 79 -12.88 -1.62 1.48
CA GLY A 79 -12.93 -2.16 0.12
C GLY A 79 -11.67 -2.94 -0.26
N ILE A 80 -10.49 -2.46 0.17
CA ILE A 80 -9.23 -3.17 -0.05
C ILE A 80 -9.14 -4.44 0.79
N GLY A 81 -9.76 -4.48 1.98
CA GLY A 81 -9.91 -5.72 2.75
C GLY A 81 -10.62 -6.82 1.96
N PHE A 82 -11.67 -6.47 1.21
CA PHE A 82 -12.39 -7.40 0.33
C PHE A 82 -11.52 -7.89 -0.84
N ILE A 83 -10.81 -6.99 -1.53
CA ILE A 83 -9.89 -7.36 -2.63
C ILE A 83 -8.73 -8.23 -2.10
N GLY A 84 -8.21 -7.89 -0.92
CA GLY A 84 -7.17 -8.64 -0.22
C GLY A 84 -7.60 -10.06 0.12
N ALA A 85 -8.84 -10.26 0.57
CA ALA A 85 -9.40 -11.59 0.78
C ALA A 85 -9.45 -12.40 -0.54
N GLY A 86 -9.82 -11.77 -1.66
CA GLY A 86 -9.80 -12.39 -2.98
C GLY A 86 -8.40 -12.78 -3.48
N ALA A 87 -7.34 -12.16 -2.96
CA ALA A 87 -5.95 -12.51 -3.27
C ALA A 87 -5.41 -13.69 -2.44
N ILE A 88 -6.10 -14.07 -1.36
CA ILE A 88 -5.69 -15.16 -0.48
C ILE A 88 -6.28 -16.48 -0.99
N ILE A 89 -5.40 -17.44 -1.29
CA ILE A 89 -5.79 -18.76 -1.79
C ILE A 89 -5.32 -19.82 -0.80
N ILE A 90 -6.22 -20.73 -0.42
CA ILE A 90 -5.92 -21.85 0.49
C ILE A 90 -5.94 -23.14 -0.34
N GLN A 91 -4.81 -23.85 -0.40
CA GLN A 91 -4.68 -25.15 -1.08
C GLN A 91 -3.98 -26.15 -0.17
N LYS A 92 -4.63 -27.31 0.07
CA LYS A 92 -4.06 -28.46 0.83
C LYS A 92 -3.30 -28.05 2.10
N LYS A 93 -3.90 -27.17 2.92
CA LYS A 93 -3.36 -26.59 4.17
C LYS A 93 -2.27 -25.52 4.03
N MET A 94 -1.91 -25.09 2.82
CA MET A 94 -1.03 -23.94 2.61
C MET A 94 -1.83 -22.69 2.24
N VAL A 95 -1.51 -21.57 2.91
CA VAL A 95 -2.09 -20.24 2.60
C VAL A 95 -1.11 -19.47 1.72
N ARG A 96 -1.58 -19.02 0.55
CA ARG A 96 -0.83 -18.17 -0.37
C ARG A 96 -1.51 -16.80 -0.49
N GLY A 97 -0.73 -15.76 -0.76
CA GLY A 97 -1.25 -14.43 -1.04
C GLY A 97 -1.40 -13.49 0.17
N LEU A 98 -1.15 -13.94 1.40
CA LEU A 98 -1.23 -13.10 2.62
C LEU A 98 -0.40 -11.80 2.51
N THR A 99 0.87 -11.90 2.11
CA THR A 99 1.75 -10.72 1.93
C THR A 99 1.29 -9.83 0.79
N THR A 100 0.66 -10.40 -0.25
CA THR A 100 0.10 -9.62 -1.36
C THR A 100 -1.11 -8.83 -0.88
N ALA A 101 -2.02 -9.46 -0.13
CA ALA A 101 -3.17 -8.79 0.48
C ALA A 101 -2.72 -7.65 1.41
N ALA A 102 -1.76 -7.91 2.31
CA ALA A 102 -1.18 -6.89 3.18
C ALA A 102 -0.49 -5.76 2.39
N GLY A 103 0.22 -6.11 1.31
CA GLY A 103 0.86 -5.14 0.43
C GLY A 103 -0.12 -4.19 -0.25
N LEU A 104 -1.23 -4.72 -0.78
CA LEU A 104 -2.30 -3.90 -1.37
C LEU A 104 -2.96 -3.01 -0.32
N TRP A 105 -3.15 -3.52 0.91
CA TRP A 105 -3.68 -2.76 2.03
C TRP A 105 -2.79 -1.57 2.42
N VAL A 106 -1.47 -1.76 2.53
CA VAL A 106 -0.57 -0.64 2.83
C VAL A 106 -0.46 0.33 1.63
N THR A 107 -0.52 -0.18 0.41
CA THR A 107 -0.47 0.65 -0.81
C THR A 107 -1.67 1.60 -0.91
N SER A 108 -2.86 1.16 -0.50
CA SER A 108 -4.02 2.05 -0.45
C SER A 108 -3.85 3.14 0.61
N ALA A 109 -3.30 2.79 1.78
CA ALA A 109 -2.98 3.76 2.83
C ALA A 109 -1.97 4.83 2.35
N ILE A 110 -0.94 4.44 1.60
CA ILE A 110 0.02 5.35 0.97
C ILE A 110 -0.69 6.28 -0.02
N GLY A 111 -1.60 5.75 -0.84
CA GLY A 111 -2.42 6.56 -1.75
C GLY A 111 -3.31 7.56 -1.03
N LEU A 112 -4.00 7.14 0.04
CA LEU A 112 -4.80 8.03 0.90
C LEU A 112 -3.93 9.14 1.51
N ALA A 113 -2.76 8.80 2.03
CA ALA A 113 -1.81 9.77 2.59
C ALA A 113 -1.35 10.81 1.55
N CYS A 114 -1.04 10.37 0.32
CA CYS A 114 -0.72 11.27 -0.79
C CYS A 114 -1.90 12.17 -1.16
N GLY A 115 -3.11 11.63 -1.25
CA GLY A 115 -4.33 12.39 -1.52
C GLY A 115 -4.61 13.45 -0.45
N ALA A 116 -4.28 13.16 0.81
CA ALA A 116 -4.35 14.10 1.93
C ALA A 116 -3.21 15.14 1.93
N GLY A 117 -2.19 14.99 1.07
CA GLY A 117 -1.01 15.86 1.00
C GLY A 117 0.11 15.49 1.97
N MET A 118 0.03 14.34 2.63
CA MET A 118 1.01 13.86 3.63
C MET A 118 2.17 13.10 2.95
N TYR A 119 2.93 13.77 2.08
CA TYR A 119 3.96 13.14 1.25
C TYR A 119 5.09 12.48 2.03
N LEU A 120 5.54 13.10 3.13
CA LEU A 120 6.60 12.54 3.97
C LEU A 120 6.17 11.19 4.56
N LEU A 121 4.95 11.13 5.11
CA LEU A 121 4.41 9.89 5.69
C LEU A 121 4.22 8.81 4.63
N ALA A 122 3.69 9.18 3.46
CA ALA A 122 3.52 8.27 2.33
C ALA A 122 4.87 7.70 1.85
N THR A 123 5.89 8.55 1.72
CA THR A 123 7.22 8.17 1.24
C THR A 123 7.95 7.29 2.25
N VAL A 124 7.95 7.66 3.55
CA VAL A 124 8.56 6.85 4.60
C VAL A 124 7.88 5.48 4.69
N THR A 125 6.55 5.44 4.59
CA THR A 125 5.81 4.17 4.59
C THR A 125 6.16 3.31 3.38
N ALA A 126 6.26 3.90 2.18
CA ALA A 126 6.67 3.18 0.98
C ALA A 126 8.08 2.57 1.11
N LEU A 127 9.03 3.32 1.67
CA LEU A 127 10.38 2.83 1.94
C LEU A 127 10.37 1.68 2.96
N LEU A 128 9.59 1.81 4.04
CA LEU A 128 9.44 0.74 5.03
C LEU A 128 8.81 -0.52 4.42
N VAL A 129 7.86 -0.39 3.50
CA VAL A 129 7.28 -1.54 2.78
C VAL A 129 8.35 -2.25 1.95
N LEU A 130 9.17 -1.51 1.20
CA LEU A 130 10.27 -2.08 0.42
C LEU A 130 11.30 -2.77 1.33
N LEU A 131 11.67 -2.12 2.44
CA LEU A 131 12.54 -2.71 3.46
C LEU A 131 11.96 -3.98 4.07
N CYS A 132 10.65 -4.06 4.31
CA CYS A 132 10.00 -5.27 4.79
C CYS A 132 10.03 -6.41 3.76
N TYR A 133 9.97 -6.09 2.46
CA TYR A 133 10.10 -7.09 1.40
C TYR A 133 11.53 -7.60 1.22
N GLU A 134 12.54 -6.74 1.36
CA GLU A 134 13.95 -7.10 1.26
C GLU A 134 14.53 -7.70 2.55
N GLY A 135 14.15 -7.15 3.70
CA GLY A 135 14.71 -7.48 5.02
C GLY A 135 14.53 -8.95 5.40
N PHE A 136 13.43 -9.58 4.95
CA PHE A 136 13.24 -11.01 5.14
C PHE A 136 14.29 -11.84 4.38
N ASN A 137 14.67 -11.41 3.17
CA ASN A 137 15.61 -12.13 2.33
C ASN A 137 17.07 -12.01 2.83
N MET A 138 17.44 -10.85 3.37
CA MET A 138 18.77 -10.61 3.94
C MET A 138 18.93 -11.30 5.29
N PHE A 139 17.91 -11.26 6.15
CA PHE A 139 17.89 -11.96 7.43
C PHE A 139 17.98 -13.48 7.24
N LEU A 140 17.24 -14.04 6.28
CA LEU A 140 17.32 -15.47 5.98
C LEU A 140 18.65 -15.91 5.37
N HIS A 141 19.27 -15.11 4.49
CA HIS A 141 20.62 -15.42 3.99
C HIS A 141 21.66 -15.44 5.11
N LYS A 142 21.56 -14.51 6.06
CA LYS A 142 22.49 -14.46 7.20
C LYS A 142 22.34 -15.65 8.15
N ILE A 143 21.13 -16.21 8.26
CA ILE A 143 20.89 -17.43 9.06
C ILE A 143 21.31 -18.69 8.29
N ARG A 144 21.04 -18.78 6.98
CA ARG A 144 21.45 -19.92 6.14
C ARG A 144 22.97 -20.04 6.03
N GLY A 145 23.68 -18.91 5.84
CA GLY A 145 25.14 -18.92 5.80
C GLY A 145 25.79 -19.37 7.11
N LYS A 146 25.11 -19.21 8.25
CA LYS A 146 25.61 -19.65 9.55
C LYS A 146 25.39 -21.15 9.81
N GLY A 147 24.36 -21.75 9.20
CA GLY A 147 24.12 -23.20 9.27
C GLY A 147 25.12 -24.01 8.42
N ASP A 148 25.46 -23.49 7.23
CA ASP A 148 26.40 -24.16 6.31
C ASP A 148 27.85 -24.13 6.84
N GLU A 149 28.24 -23.10 7.61
CA GLU A 149 29.54 -23.01 8.31
C GLU A 149 29.63 -23.96 9.53
N GLU A 150 28.53 -24.17 10.26
CA GLU A 150 28.48 -25.10 11.40
C GLU A 150 28.45 -26.59 11.00
N GLU A 151 27.92 -26.93 9.81
CA GLU A 151 28.00 -28.29 9.25
C GLU A 151 29.39 -28.60 8.70
N MET A 152 30.04 -27.67 7.97
CA MET A 152 31.42 -27.89 7.50
C MET A 152 32.43 -28.11 8.63
N HIS A 153 32.27 -27.42 9.77
CA HIS A 153 33.16 -27.60 10.92
C HIS A 153 32.95 -28.92 11.68
N LYS A 154 31.80 -29.58 11.52
CA LYS A 154 31.52 -30.89 12.14
C LYS A 154 32.03 -32.07 11.31
N ASP A 155 32.24 -31.88 10.01
CA ASP A 155 32.79 -32.92 9.14
C ASP A 155 34.34 -32.93 9.16
N GLU A 156 34.98 -31.92 9.76
CA GLU A 156 36.44 -31.81 9.91
C GLU A 156 36.98 -32.29 11.28
N GLU A 157 36.12 -32.58 12.28
CA GLU A 157 36.47 -33.17 13.58
C GLU A 157 36.19 -34.68 13.66
#